data_AF-A0A1S2QHC9-F1
#
_entry.id   AF-A0A1S2QHC9-F1
#
_cell.length_a   1.000
_cell.length_b   1.000
_cell.length_c   1.000
_cell.angle_alpha   90.00
_cell.angle_beta   90.00
_cell.angle_gamma   90.00
#
_symmetry.space_group_name_H-M   'P 1'
#
loop_
_entity.id
_entity.type
_entity.pdbx_description
1 polymer ?
#
loop_
_entity_poly.entity_id
_entity_poly.type
_entity_poly.pdbx_seq_one_letter_code
_entity_poly.pdbx_strand_id
1 'polypeptide(L)'
;MPGLAWQKSSYCPEGNSCIHIAATPDTIHLTESADPTGAVLTTTPAAFGTLIAALKKKPVPVGEGAHDDAPFRLRSADTVVTTTRHKWNAFVLGVQAGEFDHFAVTR
;
A
#
# COMPACT_ATOMS: atom_id res chain seq x y z
N MET A 1 -16.18 6.71 17.31
CA MET A 1 -15.43 6.92 16.06
C MET A 1 -15.55 5.61 15.28
N PRO A 2 -16.23 5.53 14.13
CA PRO A 2 -16.17 4.30 13.36
C PRO A 2 -14.69 4.10 13.00
N GLY A 3 -14.10 3.02 13.51
CA GLY A 3 -12.71 2.69 13.22
C GLY A 3 -12.58 2.43 11.73
N LEU A 4 -11.54 2.98 11.11
CA LEU A 4 -11.18 2.64 9.73
C LEU A 4 -11.15 1.11 9.58
N ALA A 5 -11.89 0.59 8.59
CA ALA A 5 -11.88 -0.83 8.27
C ALA A 5 -10.62 -1.15 7.46
N TRP A 6 -9.54 -1.48 8.17
CA TRP A 6 -8.25 -1.78 7.56
C TRP A 6 -8.25 -3.16 6.90
N GLN A 7 -7.84 -3.19 5.63
CA GLN A 7 -7.62 -4.40 4.85
C GLN A 7 -6.13 -4.57 4.58
N LYS A 8 -5.62 -5.78 4.80
CA LYS A 8 -4.29 -6.24 4.33
C LYS A 8 -4.46 -7.18 3.14
N SER A 9 -3.38 -7.39 2.39
CA SER A 9 -3.39 -8.41 1.33
C SER A 9 -3.45 -9.83 1.91
N SER A 10 -4.11 -10.77 1.22
CA SER A 10 -4.08 -12.19 1.57
C SER A 10 -2.69 -12.81 1.43
N TYR A 11 -1.83 -12.23 0.59
CA TYR A 11 -0.43 -12.63 0.41
C TYR A 11 0.49 -12.13 1.51
N CYS A 12 -0.01 -11.31 2.43
CA CYS A 12 0.82 -10.85 3.52
C CYS A 12 1.11 -12.00 4.51
N PRO A 13 2.39 -12.25 4.86
CA PRO A 13 2.75 -13.29 5.81
C PRO A 13 2.09 -13.08 7.19
N GLU A 14 2.05 -14.16 7.98
CA GLU A 14 1.58 -14.07 9.36
C GLU A 14 2.46 -13.11 10.19
N GLY A 15 1.83 -12.24 10.97
CA GLY A 15 2.49 -11.24 11.83
C GLY A 15 2.13 -9.78 11.51
N ASN A 16 2.87 -8.84 12.11
CA ASN A 16 2.60 -7.39 12.09
C ASN A 16 3.40 -6.65 11.02
N SER A 17 3.41 -7.14 9.79
CA SER A 17 4.33 -6.63 8.77
C SER A 17 3.68 -6.50 7.40
N CYS A 18 2.52 -5.82 7.35
CA CYS A 18 1.76 -5.63 6.12
C CYS A 18 1.49 -4.15 5.86
N ILE A 19 1.38 -3.82 4.57
CA ILE A 19 0.69 -2.62 4.14
C ILE A 19 -0.81 -2.83 4.35
N HIS A 20 -1.44 -1.88 5.03
CA HIS A 20 -2.87 -1.84 5.31
C HIS A 20 -3.50 -0.67 4.58
N ILE A 21 -4.67 -0.92 4.00
CA ILE A 21 -5.46 0.05 3.26
C ILE A 21 -6.80 0.23 3.96
N ALA A 22 -7.25 1.47 4.12
CA ALA A 22 -8.61 1.76 4.54
C ALA A 22 -9.17 2.92 3.71
N ALA A 23 -10.49 3.00 3.63
CA ALA A 23 -11.17 4.08 2.94
C ALA A 23 -12.14 4.82 3.87
N THR A 24 -12.23 6.12 3.65
CA THR A 24 -13.37 6.96 3.99
C THR A 24 -14.11 7.32 2.69
N PRO A 25 -15.24 8.05 2.72
CA PRO A 25 -15.94 8.45 1.50
C PRO A 25 -15.04 9.16 0.47
N ASP A 26 -14.11 9.98 0.93
CA ASP A 26 -13.32 10.86 0.06
C ASP A 26 -11.81 10.55 0.04
N THR A 27 -11.33 9.72 0.97
CA THR A 27 -9.90 9.46 1.15
C THR A 27 -9.57 7.98 1.29
N ILE A 28 -8.41 7.62 0.76
CA ILE A 28 -7.75 6.34 0.99
C ILE A 28 -6.58 6.56 1.94
N HIS A 29 -6.46 5.68 2.92
CA HIS A 29 -5.39 5.67 3.91
C HIS A 29 -4.53 4.44 3.72
N LEU A 30 -3.21 4.63 3.76
CA LEU A 30 -2.21 3.59 3.65
C LEU A 30 -1.27 3.67 4.85
N THR A 31 -1.03 2.55 5.51
CA THR A 31 -0.04 2.46 6.60
C THR A 31 0.68 1.12 6.52
N GLU A 32 1.87 1.02 7.10
CA GLU A 32 2.57 -0.25 7.27
C GLU A 32 2.70 -0.54 8.75
N SER A 33 2.29 -1.73 9.17
CA SER A 33 2.15 -2.06 10.60
C SER A 33 3.48 -2.12 11.36
N ALA A 34 4.61 -2.29 10.68
CA ALA A 34 5.94 -2.22 11.29
C ALA A 34 6.68 -0.91 10.98
N ASP A 35 6.00 0.10 10.41
CA ASP A 35 6.61 1.41 10.23
C ASP A 35 6.79 2.05 11.61
N PRO A 36 8.04 2.29 12.07
CA PRO A 36 8.28 2.84 13.40
C PRO A 36 7.73 4.25 13.56
N THR A 37 7.48 4.98 12.47
CA THR A 37 6.89 6.33 12.55
C THR A 37 5.38 6.29 12.73
N GLY A 38 4.73 5.12 12.55
CA GLY A 38 3.28 5.00 12.57
C GLY A 38 2.60 5.87 11.50
N ALA A 39 3.28 6.12 10.38
CA ALA A 39 2.78 7.03 9.37
C ALA A 39 1.51 6.48 8.70
N VAL A 40 0.57 7.37 8.44
CA VAL A 40 -0.63 7.08 7.65
C VAL A 40 -0.63 8.02 6.44
N LEU A 41 -0.26 7.47 5.29
CA LEU A 41 -0.33 8.18 4.03
C LEU A 41 -1.79 8.32 3.62
N THR A 42 -2.21 9.55 3.32
CA THR A 42 -3.56 9.84 2.83
C THR A 42 -3.51 10.23 1.36
N THR A 43 -4.44 9.70 0.57
CA THR A 43 -4.56 9.96 -0.87
C THR A 43 -6.03 9.91 -1.30
N THR A 44 -6.33 10.24 -2.56
CA THR A 44 -7.69 10.15 -3.11
C THR A 44 -7.95 8.79 -3.77
N PRO A 45 -9.21 8.34 -3.90
CA PRO A 45 -9.55 7.13 -4.63
C PRO A 45 -8.99 7.11 -6.07
N ALA A 46 -9.02 8.25 -6.77
CA ALA A 46 -8.49 8.38 -8.13
C ALA A 46 -6.96 8.21 -8.21
N ALA A 47 -6.23 8.81 -7.28
CA ALA A 47 -4.78 8.65 -7.20
C ALA A 47 -4.41 7.21 -6.83
N PHE A 48 -5.15 6.59 -5.90
CA PHE A 48 -4.99 5.19 -5.55
C PHE A 48 -5.29 4.26 -6.75
N GLY A 49 -6.37 4.54 -7.50
CA GLY A 49 -6.71 3.84 -8.75
C GLY A 49 -5.59 3.88 -9.79
N THR A 50 -4.93 5.03 -9.92
CA THR A 50 -3.78 5.19 -10.82
C THR A 50 -2.60 4.33 -10.37
N LEU A 51 -2.31 4.30 -9.06
CA LEU A 51 -1.26 3.45 -8.48
C LEU A 51 -1.53 1.97 -8.77
N ILE A 52 -2.71 1.45 -8.42
CA ILE A 52 -3.00 0.02 -8.61
C ILE A 52 -3.01 -0.37 -10.09
N ALA A 53 -3.50 0.51 -10.98
CA ALA A 53 -3.45 0.28 -12.43
C ALA A 53 -2.01 0.22 -12.96
N ALA A 54 -1.11 1.05 -12.42
CA ALA A 54 0.31 1.00 -12.76
C ALA A 54 0.95 -0.32 -12.29
N LEU A 55 0.66 -0.76 -11.06
CA LEU A 55 1.22 -1.99 -10.49
C LEU A 55 0.73 -3.26 -11.21
N LYS A 56 -0.51 -3.26 -11.70
CA LYS A 56 -1.02 -4.33 -12.57
C LYS A 56 -0.27 -4.44 -13.90
N LYS A 57 0.14 -3.31 -14.49
CA LYS A 57 0.83 -3.26 -15.79
C LYS A 57 2.34 -3.51 -15.68
N LYS A 58 2.96 -3.00 -14.61
CA LYS A 58 4.39 -3.13 -14.33
C LYS A 58 4.55 -3.43 -12.84
N PRO A 59 4.75 -4.69 -12.42
CA PRO A 59 4.93 -5.05 -11.02
C PRO A 59 6.30 -4.61 -10.52
N VAL A 60 6.48 -3.30 -10.33
CA VAL A 60 7.70 -2.58 -9.93
C VAL A 60 8.97 -2.90 -10.73
N PRO A 61 9.69 -1.87 -11.24
CA PRO A 61 11.06 -2.12 -11.66
C PRO A 61 11.83 -2.57 -10.40
N VAL A 62 12.31 -3.83 -10.40
CA VAL A 62 13.42 -4.21 -9.55
C VAL A 62 14.50 -3.20 -9.84
N GLY A 63 14.64 -2.18 -8.99
CA GLY A 63 15.69 -1.20 -9.16
C GLY A 63 16.99 -1.97 -9.25
N GLU A 64 17.62 -1.95 -10.43
CA GLU A 64 18.98 -2.41 -10.60
C GLU A 64 19.83 -1.65 -9.57
N GLY A 65 20.31 -2.36 -8.56
CA GLY A 65 21.17 -1.81 -7.50
C GLY A 65 20.51 -1.51 -6.14
N ALA A 66 19.23 -1.80 -5.90
CA ALA A 66 18.70 -1.75 -4.53
C ALA A 66 19.21 -2.96 -3.74
N HIS A 67 20.04 -2.74 -2.71
CA HIS A 67 20.39 -3.76 -1.73
C HIS A 67 19.11 -4.43 -1.20
N ASP A 68 19.14 -5.75 -1.00
CA ASP A 68 17.97 -6.53 -0.57
C ASP A 68 17.33 -5.98 0.72
N ASP A 69 18.14 -5.31 1.55
CA ASP A 69 17.75 -4.69 2.83
C ASP A 69 17.27 -3.23 2.71
N ALA A 70 17.39 -2.60 1.54
CA ALA A 70 17.03 -1.19 1.39
C ALA A 70 15.51 -0.99 1.59
N PRO A 71 15.08 -0.08 2.49
CA PRO A 71 13.66 0.15 2.75
C PRO A 71 12.98 0.74 1.52
N PHE A 72 11.85 0.14 1.14
CA PHE A 72 10.96 0.71 0.13
C PHE A 72 10.15 1.82 0.79
N ARG A 73 10.07 2.99 0.15
CA ARG A 73 9.36 4.15 0.71
C ARG A 73 8.20 4.51 -0.19
N LEU A 74 6.98 4.39 0.34
CA LEU A 74 5.79 4.94 -0.27
C LEU A 74 5.66 6.40 0.16
N ARG A 75 5.52 7.34 -0.79
CA ARG A 75 5.51 8.78 -0.49
C ARG A 75 4.27 9.44 -1.07
N SER A 76 3.70 10.36 -0.29
CA SER A 76 2.79 11.41 -0.74
C SER A 76 3.49 12.77 -0.57
N ALA A 77 2.78 13.87 -0.85
CA ALA A 77 3.31 15.22 -0.83
C ALA A 77 4.09 15.55 0.46
N ASP A 78 3.59 15.09 1.61
CA ASP A 78 4.13 15.39 2.95
C ASP A 78 4.47 14.14 3.78
N THR A 79 3.93 12.96 3.43
CA THR A 79 4.00 11.75 4.25
C THR A 79 4.80 10.65 3.58
N VAL A 80 5.65 9.97 4.35
CA VAL A 80 6.40 8.79 3.91
C VAL A 80 6.04 7.61 4.79
N VAL A 81 5.61 6.52 4.18
CA VAL A 81 5.44 5.22 4.82
C VAL A 81 6.60 4.32 4.43
N THR A 82 7.27 3.75 5.42
CA THR A 82 8.42 2.85 5.21
C THR A 82 7.95 1.40 5.20
N THR A 83 8.38 0.64 4.20
CA THR A 83 8.09 -0.79 4.08
C THR A 83 9.34 -1.53 3.56
N THR A 84 9.26 -2.84 3.42
CA THR A 84 10.35 -3.65 2.81
C THR A 84 9.93 -4.13 1.44
N ARG A 85 10.89 -4.54 0.62
CA ARG A 85 10.61 -5.11 -0.71
C ARG A 85 9.71 -6.35 -0.63
N HIS A 86 9.91 -7.20 0.37
CA HIS A 86 9.08 -8.39 0.58
C HIS A 86 7.62 -8.03 0.85
N LYS A 87 7.37 -7.09 1.78
CA LYS A 87 6.01 -6.64 2.13
C LYS A 87 5.34 -5.90 0.99
N TRP A 88 6.11 -5.10 0.26
CA TRP A 88 5.65 -4.44 -0.95
C TRP A 88 5.23 -5.45 -2.02
N ASN A 89 6.01 -6.51 -2.24
CA ASN A 89 5.64 -7.57 -3.19
C ASN A 89 4.32 -8.26 -2.81
N ALA A 90 4.10 -8.53 -1.51
CA ALA A 90 2.81 -9.07 -1.05
C ALA A 90 1.64 -8.11 -1.36
N PHE A 91 1.82 -6.81 -1.15
CA PHE A 91 0.83 -5.80 -1.55
C PHE A 91 0.59 -5.79 -3.07
N VAL A 92 1.64 -5.85 -3.89
CA VAL A 92 1.53 -5.91 -5.35
C VAL A 92 0.77 -7.16 -5.80
N LEU A 93 1.01 -8.31 -5.19
CA LEU A 93 0.26 -9.54 -5.48
C LEU A 93 -1.23 -9.37 -5.16
N GLY A 94 -1.58 -8.76 -4.03
CA GLY A 94 -2.97 -8.42 -3.69
C GLY A 94 -3.62 -7.46 -4.68
N VAL A 95 -2.86 -6.44 -5.13
CA VAL A 95 -3.31 -5.52 -6.21
C VAL A 95 -3.58 -6.28 -7.50
N GLN A 96 -2.70 -7.20 -7.90
CA GLN A 96 -2.87 -8.02 -9.11
C GLN A 96 -4.05 -8.98 -9.00
N ALA A 97 -4.32 -9.52 -7.81
CA ALA A 97 -5.49 -10.34 -7.52
C ALA A 97 -6.80 -9.53 -7.42
N GLY A 98 -6.73 -8.19 -7.53
CA GLY A 98 -7.91 -7.31 -7.50
C GLY A 98 -8.46 -7.06 -6.09
N GLU A 99 -7.73 -7.42 -5.03
CA GLU A 99 -8.19 -7.31 -3.64
C GLU A 99 -8.55 -5.87 -3.25
N PHE A 100 -7.93 -4.88 -3.89
CA PHE A 100 -8.03 -3.46 -3.56
C PHE A 100 -8.84 -2.64 -4.58
N ASP A 101 -9.42 -3.25 -5.60
CA ASP A 101 -10.08 -2.52 -6.70
C ASP A 101 -11.30 -1.73 -6.23
N HIS A 102 -11.98 -2.22 -5.20
CA HIS A 102 -13.14 -1.56 -4.60
C HIS A 102 -12.81 -0.25 -3.87
N PHE A 103 -11.53 0.00 -3.56
CA PHE A 103 -11.07 1.28 -2.99
C PHE A 103 -10.83 2.34 -4.06
N ALA A 104 -10.65 1.95 -5.32
CA ALA A 104 -10.38 2.89 -6.42
C ALA A 104 -11.66 3.49 -7.02
N VAL A 105 -12.82 2.93 -6.70
CA VAL A 105 -14.12 3.41 -7.19
C VAL A 105 -14.71 4.34 -6.15
N THR A 106 -14.90 5.62 -6.50
CA THR A 106 -15.72 6.54 -5.70
C THR A 106 -17.15 6.00 -5.71
N ARG A 107 -17.70 5.67 -4.54
CA ARG A 107 -19.12 5.28 -4.41
C ARG A 107 -20.04 6.49 -4.54
#